data_AF-A0A7Y3AJ06-F1
#
_entry.id   AF-A0A7Y3AJ06-F1
#
_cell.length_a   1.000
_cell.length_b   1.000
_cell.length_c   1.000
_cell.angle_alpha   90.00
_cell.angle_beta   90.00
_cell.angle_gamma   90.00
#
_symmetry.space_group_name_H-M   'P 1'
#
loop_
_entity.id
_entity.type
_entity.pdbx_description
1 polymer ?
#
loop_
_entity_poly.entity_id
_entity_poly.type
_entity_poly.pdbx_seq_one_letter_code
_entity_poly.pdbx_strand_id
1 'polypeptide(L)' 'MKNIKKTLAILILSLLFLPLTSFALDVGDQAPGFTANSTLGEVSLADYAGKKNVVLPLYFAVFTSV' A
#
# COMPACT_ATOMS: atom_id res chain seq x y z
N MET A 1 -39.38 -12.92 3.35
CA MET A 1 -38.34 -12.65 2.31
C MET A 1 -38.09 -11.16 2.01
N LYS A 2 -39.10 -10.28 1.97
CA LYS A 2 -38.92 -8.84 1.65
C LYS A 2 -37.97 -8.10 2.61
N ASN A 3 -38.04 -8.40 3.92
CA ASN A 3 -37.20 -7.74 4.93
C ASN A 3 -35.74 -8.21 4.86
N ILE A 4 -35.49 -9.49 4.58
CA ILE A 4 -34.15 -10.06 4.37
C ILE A 4 -33.44 -9.40 3.18
N LYS A 5 -34.14 -9.21 2.06
CA LYS A 5 -33.57 -8.52 0.88
C LYS A 5 -33.21 -7.06 1.18
N LYS A 6 -33.99 -6.36 2.01
CA LYS A 6 -33.69 -4.99 2.46
C LYS A 6 -32.49 -4.94 3.37
N THR A 7 -32.40 -5.82 4.36
CA THR A 7 -31.25 -5.92 5.26
C THR A 7 -29.97 -6.23 4.47
N LEU A 8 -30.05 -7.14 3.49
CA LEU A 8 -28.92 -7.47 2.63
C LEU A 8 -28.47 -6.28 1.77
N ALA A 9 -29.42 -5.52 1.21
CA ALA A 9 -29.11 -4.32 0.44
C ALA A 9 -28.44 -3.23 1.31
N ILE A 10 -28.91 -3.03 2.55
CA ILE A 10 -28.31 -2.07 3.49
C ILE A 10 -26.90 -2.51 3.88
N LEU A 11 -26.66 -3.81 4.11
CA LEU A 11 -25.35 -4.35 4.44
C LEU A 11 -24.35 -4.13 3.30
N ILE A 12 -24.74 -4.46 2.05
CA ILE A 12 -23.90 -4.24 0.86
C ILE A 12 -23.60 -2.75 0.70
N LEU A 13 -24.60 -1.89 0.90
CA LEU A 13 -24.41 -0.44 0.83
C LEU A 13 -23.43 0.05 1.92
N SER A 14 -23.49 -0.48 3.15
CA SER A 14 -22.55 -0.09 4.21
C SER A 14 -21.12 -0.52 3.93
N LEU A 15 -20.91 -1.65 3.24
CA LEU A 15 -19.56 -2.12 2.86
C LEU A 15 -18.91 -1.18 1.84
N LEU A 16 -19.69 -0.51 1.00
CA LEU A 16 -19.19 0.46 0.01
C LEU A 16 -18.69 1.76 0.65
N PHE A 17 -19.10 2.06 1.89
CA PHE A 17 -18.70 3.27 2.62
C PHE A 17 -17.61 3.01 3.67
N LEU A 18 -17.01 1.82 3.70
CA LEU A 18 -15.86 1.59 4.54
C LEU A 18 -14.69 2.46 4.05
N PRO A 19 -14.08 3.29 4.93
CA PRO A 19 -12.91 4.05 4.55
C PRO A 19 -11.81 3.05 4.17
N LEU A 20 -11.27 3.19 2.96
CA LEU A 20 -10.02 2.53 2.59
C LEU A 20 -8.94 3.11 3.50
N THR A 21 -8.60 2.38 4.55
CA THR A 21 -7.53 2.77 5.47
C THR A 21 -6.23 2.82 4.67
N SER A 22 -5.74 4.04 4.42
CA SER A 22 -4.41 4.26 3.87
C SER A 22 -3.40 4.01 4.99
N PHE A 23 -2.54 3.00 4.83
CA PHE A 23 -1.42 2.79 5.74
C PHE A 23 -0.33 3.80 5.41
N ALA A 24 -0.34 4.94 6.10
CA ALA A 24 0.82 5.80 6.17
C ALA A 24 1.87 5.12 7.05
N LEU A 25 3.14 5.18 6.65
CA LEU A 25 4.25 4.68 7.45
C LEU A 25 4.60 5.70 8.52
N ASP A 26 4.75 5.25 9.76
CA ASP A 26 5.26 6.06 10.87
C ASP A 26 6.75 5.77 11.16
N VAL A 27 7.41 6.68 11.87
CA VAL A 27 8.79 6.50 12.28
C VAL A 27 8.90 5.34 13.25
N GLY A 28 9.72 4.35 12.90
CA GLY A 28 9.90 3.12 13.68
C GLY A 28 9.15 1.92 13.13
N ASP A 29 8.25 2.13 12.17
CA ASP A 29 7.60 1.02 11.47
C ASP A 29 8.62 0.20 10.67
N GLN A 30 8.34 -1.10 10.56
CA GLN A 30 9.08 -1.95 9.64
C GLN A 30 8.77 -1.54 8.20
N ALA A 31 9.82 -1.30 7.40
CA ALA A 31 9.66 -0.99 5.98
C ALA A 31 8.88 -2.12 5.25
N PRO A 32 7.99 -1.78 4.30
CA PRO A 32 7.27 -2.78 3.51
C PRO A 32 8.22 -3.67 2.71
N GLY A 33 8.04 -4.99 2.79
CA GLY A 33 8.87 -5.97 2.09
C GLY A 33 8.46 -6.19 0.63
N PHE A 34 8.46 -5.15 -0.19
CA PHE A 34 8.11 -5.30 -1.61
C PHE A 34 9.30 -5.71 -2.48
N THR A 35 8.97 -6.34 -3.61
CA THR A 35 9.88 -6.69 -4.71
C THR A 35 9.40 -5.97 -5.97
N ALA A 36 10.32 -5.39 -6.72
CA ALA A 36 10.02 -4.62 -7.93
C ALA A 36 11.14 -4.76 -8.98
N ASN A 37 10.79 -4.46 -10.24
CA ASN A 37 11.79 -4.33 -11.31
C ASN A 37 12.47 -2.95 -11.23
N SER A 38 13.79 -2.94 -11.23
CA SER A 38 14.64 -1.75 -11.32
C SER A 38 15.38 -1.68 -12.65
N THR A 39 16.11 -0.60 -12.88
CA THR A 39 17.01 -0.46 -14.04
C THR A 39 18.17 -1.46 -14.07
N LEU A 40 18.44 -2.14 -12.94
CA LEU A 40 19.48 -3.17 -12.79
C LEU A 40 18.90 -4.58 -12.68
N GLY A 41 17.60 -4.75 -12.92
CA GLY A 41 16.88 -6.02 -12.73
C GLY A 41 15.99 -6.00 -11.48
N GLU A 42 15.45 -7.17 -11.12
CA GLU A 42 14.58 -7.32 -9.96
C GLU A 42 15.33 -7.02 -8.65
N VAL A 43 14.65 -6.34 -7.72
CA VAL A 43 15.19 -5.97 -6.41
C VAL A 43 14.13 -6.17 -5.33
N SER A 44 14.53 -6.70 -4.17
CA SER A 44 13.68 -6.77 -2.97
C SER A 44 14.22 -5.89 -1.85
N LEU A 45 13.33 -5.19 -1.14
CA LEU A 45 13.74 -4.46 0.07
C LEU A 45 14.17 -5.38 1.20
N ALA A 46 13.64 -6.61 1.25
CA ALA A 46 13.99 -7.60 2.26
C ALA A 46 15.48 -8.00 2.21
N ASP A 47 16.10 -7.93 1.03
CA ASP A 47 17.51 -8.27 0.84
C ASP A 47 18.46 -7.34 1.60
N TYR A 48 18.00 -6.16 2.01
CA TYR A 48 18.79 -5.18 2.74
C TYR A 48 18.53 -5.15 4.26
N ALA A 49 17.46 -5.80 4.72
CA ALA A 49 17.05 -5.80 6.11
C ALA A 49 18.17 -6.32 7.04
N GLY A 50 18.53 -5.54 8.06
CA GLY A 50 19.57 -5.89 9.03
C GLY A 50 21.01 -5.87 8.49
N LYS A 51 21.23 -5.56 7.21
CA LYS A 51 22.57 -5.55 6.60
C LYS A 51 23.18 -4.16 6.52
N LYS A 52 22.37 -3.15 6.24
CA LYS A 52 22.79 -1.73 6.13
C LYS A 52 21.60 -0.79 6.24
N ASN A 53 21.88 0.49 6.47
CA ASN A 53 20.89 1.55 6.35
C ASN A 53 20.59 1.81 4.86
N VAL A 54 19.31 1.99 4.53
CA VAL A 54 18.83 2.21 3.16
C VAL A 54 17.95 3.45 3.13
N VAL A 55 18.16 4.30 2.13
CA VAL A 55 17.29 5.43 1.81
C VAL A 55 16.63 5.16 0.47
N LEU A 56 15.30 5.16 0.44
CA LEU A 56 14.50 4.97 -0.77
C LEU A 56 13.75 6.25 -1.12
N PRO A 57 14.25 7.06 -2.08
CA PRO A 57 13.53 8.22 -2.56
C PRO A 57 12.42 7.80 -3.54
N LEU A 58 11.23 8.38 -3.38
CA LEU A 58 10.11 8.21 -4.29
C LEU A 58 9.87 9.51 -5.06
N TYR A 59 9.77 9.40 -6.39
CA TYR A 59 9.50 10.52 -7.29
C TYR A 59 8.16 10.30 -7.98
N PHE A 60 7.44 11.39 -8.29
CA PHE A 60 6.13 11.32 -8.92
C PHE A 60 6.19 10.70 -10.33
N ALA A 61 7.10 11.21 -11.17
CA ALA A 61 7.30 10.72 -12.53
C ALA A 61 8.70 11.05 -13.04
N VAL A 62 9.08 10.41 -14.15
CA VAL A 62 10.29 10.76 -14.90
C VAL A 62 10.07 12.07 -15.68
N PHE A 63 11.15 12.84 -15.88
CA PHE A 63 11.14 14.10 -16.63
C PHE A 63 10.21 15.20 -16.11
N THR A 64 9.95 15.26 -14.81
CA THR A 64 9.22 16.36 -14.16
C THR A 64 10.16 17.31 -13.42
N SER A 65 9.89 18.62 -13.47
CA SER A 65 10.57 19.58 -12.59
C SER A 65 10.29 19.25 -11.13
N VAL A 66 11.31 19.45 -10.30
CA VAL A 66 11.17 19.54 -8.84
C VAL A 66 10.55 20.87 -8.43
#